data_AF-A0A922MXC6-F1
#
_entry.id   AF-A0A922MXC6-F1
#
_cell.length_a   1.000
_cell.length_b   1.000
_cell.length_c   1.000
_cell.angle_alpha   90.00
_cell.angle_beta   90.00
_cell.angle_gamma   90.00
#
_symmetry.space_group_name_H-M   'P 1'
#
loop_
_entity.id
_entity.type
_entity.pdbx_description
1 polymer ?
#
loop_
_entity_poly.entity_id
_entity_poly.type
_entity_poly.pdbx_seq_one_letter_code
_entity_poly.pdbx_strand_id
1 'polypeptide(L)'
;MYKVITDPQDALTASNQCPKKHYAFDLAKVWMGEGLILSSGDIWKRHRKLLSPAFTLPIIHSFLDVFNSQAKKLASSMEKHAGKGLFDPFMYLKLNALETFSENYTMPAGSYCVIFPMAATHLDPTWGPEPDKFRPGRWLHGDFRNSKEYAPFGLGKRACIGRTYAMISMKVTLSHFLRHYRVKADMSHLKLNFDFLLKPISGHDIMVTDPDDALTVANTCLHKHFIYDYVRTWLGNGLLTSSGEFWQRHRKLLNPAFTVPVIHNFLSIFNHMAKQLVSELEVHVEQGPFEISPYLRIISFQTFSRTAFGIADDSVKEFAEKYMESSDQVMNMVVYRFQNFLLHSDLIFRLTGLKKKQDHLIKKLDDMANQVIERKKAEMKTANEKKANEWSTTNTRYKPFMSLLLELKNDDTLTDKEIKEEVDTAIVAGFDTTSNCLTCLLVLLGTYPEVQEKMYEEIVEVLGPDRDIEKDDIKRLVYTEAVIKEALRVLPIGPALLRYVDRDVKLKNYTMRADSQVVILARGTHRSPIFGDDVEAFRPERWLDPSVTAVGNNAFYGFSLGKRSCIVFDVINYLYNLIFLRIQ
;
A
#
# COMPACT_ATOMS: atom_id res chain seq x y z
N MET A 1 -17.92 31.46 -22.09
CA MET A 1 -18.46 31.59 -20.72
C MET A 1 -19.24 30.32 -20.41
N TYR A 2 -18.90 29.61 -19.34
CA TYR A 2 -19.60 28.40 -18.90
C TYR A 2 -20.57 28.75 -17.78
N LYS A 3 -21.73 28.09 -17.72
CA LYS A 3 -22.65 28.24 -16.59
C LYS A 3 -23.22 26.88 -16.18
N VAL A 4 -23.16 26.61 -14.87
CA VAL A 4 -23.73 25.42 -14.24
C VAL A 4 -25.15 25.76 -13.80
N ILE A 5 -26.11 24.89 -14.11
CA ILE A 5 -27.49 25.00 -13.64
C ILE A 5 -27.75 23.88 -12.62
N THR A 6 -28.14 24.26 -11.41
CA THR A 6 -28.47 23.38 -10.29
C THR A 6 -29.97 23.28 -10.04
N ASP A 7 -30.75 24.32 -10.36
CA ASP A 7 -32.21 24.32 -10.22
C ASP A 7 -32.89 23.34 -11.22
N PRO A 8 -33.85 22.50 -10.77
CA PRO A 8 -34.53 21.54 -11.64
C PRO A 8 -35.41 22.13 -12.77
N GLN A 9 -36.07 23.26 -12.52
CA GLN A 9 -37.03 23.87 -13.44
C GLN A 9 -36.28 24.68 -14.52
N ASP A 10 -35.17 25.33 -14.18
CA ASP A 10 -34.20 25.89 -15.11
C ASP A 10 -33.49 24.78 -15.90
N ALA A 11 -33.08 23.68 -15.25
CA ALA A 11 -32.48 22.53 -15.93
C ALA A 11 -33.45 21.91 -16.96
N LEU A 12 -34.73 21.79 -16.64
CA LEU A 12 -35.77 21.34 -17.57
C LEU A 12 -35.96 22.33 -18.73
N THR A 13 -35.97 23.63 -18.44
CA THR A 13 -36.13 24.70 -19.43
C THR A 13 -34.94 24.72 -20.39
N ALA A 14 -33.71 24.72 -19.87
CA ALA A 14 -32.47 24.63 -20.64
C ALA A 14 -32.37 23.33 -21.45
N SER A 15 -32.76 22.17 -20.91
CA SER A 15 -32.78 20.90 -21.65
C SER A 15 -33.76 20.92 -22.83
N ASN A 16 -34.87 21.65 -22.70
CA ASN A 16 -35.88 21.79 -23.76
C ASN A 16 -35.53 22.85 -24.82
N GLN A 17 -34.71 23.85 -24.47
CA GLN A 17 -34.39 25.01 -25.31
C GLN A 17 -32.97 24.98 -25.92
N CYS A 18 -31.99 24.26 -25.35
CA CYS A 18 -30.60 24.25 -25.82
C CYS A 18 -30.32 23.09 -26.82
N PRO A 19 -30.12 23.34 -28.13
CA PRO A 19 -29.99 22.29 -29.13
C PRO A 19 -28.56 21.78 -29.33
N LYS A 20 -27.53 22.47 -28.81
CA LYS A 20 -26.12 22.05 -28.92
C LYS A 20 -25.69 21.21 -27.71
N LYS A 21 -24.58 20.49 -27.84
CA LYS A 21 -23.92 19.75 -26.76
C LYS A 21 -22.60 20.45 -26.39
N HIS A 22 -22.05 20.13 -25.23
CA HIS A 22 -20.76 20.64 -24.78
C HIS A 22 -19.63 20.18 -25.70
N TYR A 23 -18.56 20.96 -25.89
CA TYR A 23 -17.47 20.65 -26.83
C TYR A 23 -16.79 19.30 -26.57
N ALA A 24 -16.83 18.80 -25.33
CA ALA A 24 -16.35 17.45 -24.98
C ALA A 24 -17.05 16.33 -25.79
N PHE A 25 -18.28 16.56 -26.25
CA PHE A 25 -19.00 15.63 -27.14
C PHE A 25 -18.48 15.68 -28.58
N ASP A 26 -17.87 16.79 -29.02
CA ASP A 26 -17.23 16.90 -30.34
C ASP A 26 -15.87 16.16 -30.35
N LEU A 27 -15.11 16.21 -29.25
CA LEU A 27 -13.93 15.36 -29.05
C LEU A 27 -14.29 13.86 -29.15
N ALA A 28 -15.44 13.47 -28.59
CA ALA A 28 -15.93 12.10 -28.65
C ALA A 28 -16.40 11.64 -30.05
N LYS A 29 -16.73 12.56 -30.97
CA LYS A 29 -17.18 12.20 -32.34
C LYS A 29 -16.10 11.50 -33.15
N VAL A 30 -14.83 11.81 -32.88
CA VAL A 30 -13.68 11.18 -33.53
C VAL A 30 -13.67 9.66 -33.32
N TRP A 31 -14.18 9.19 -32.17
CA TRP A 31 -14.21 7.76 -31.80
C TRP A 31 -15.58 7.10 -31.97
N MET A 32 -16.68 7.81 -31.73
CA MET A 32 -18.04 7.23 -31.72
C MET A 32 -18.97 7.70 -32.86
N GLY A 33 -18.47 8.56 -33.76
CA GLY A 33 -19.23 9.10 -34.89
C GLY A 33 -20.47 9.93 -34.48
N GLU A 34 -21.37 10.21 -35.43
CA GLU A 34 -22.56 11.02 -35.19
C GLU A 34 -23.78 10.23 -34.65
N GLY A 35 -23.53 9.26 -33.77
CA GLY A 35 -24.57 8.47 -33.12
C GLY A 35 -25.55 9.31 -32.28
N LEU A 36 -26.64 8.69 -31.80
CA LEU A 36 -27.69 9.36 -30.98
C LEU A 36 -27.12 10.12 -29.76
N ILE A 37 -26.03 9.60 -29.18
CA ILE A 37 -25.35 10.17 -28.01
C ILE A 37 -24.58 11.44 -28.35
N LEU A 38 -24.06 11.61 -29.58
CA LEU A 38 -23.19 12.74 -29.96
C LEU A 38 -23.84 13.74 -30.93
N SER A 39 -24.74 13.28 -31.80
CA SER A 39 -25.47 14.16 -32.74
C SER A 39 -26.28 15.26 -32.03
N SER A 40 -26.50 16.37 -32.73
CA SER A 40 -27.31 17.52 -32.29
C SER A 40 -28.26 17.94 -33.42
N GLY A 41 -29.16 18.91 -33.17
CA GLY A 41 -30.08 19.41 -34.19
C GLY A 41 -30.96 18.32 -34.83
N ASP A 42 -31.14 18.38 -36.16
CA ASP A 42 -32.05 17.50 -36.89
C ASP A 42 -31.53 16.07 -37.06
N ILE A 43 -30.21 15.85 -37.09
CA ILE A 43 -29.59 14.51 -37.09
C ILE A 43 -30.01 13.76 -35.82
N TRP A 44 -29.94 14.43 -34.67
CA TRP A 44 -30.40 13.86 -33.39
C TRP A 44 -31.92 13.59 -33.41
N LYS A 45 -32.75 14.50 -33.95
CA LYS A 45 -34.20 14.28 -34.07
C LYS A 45 -34.50 13.05 -34.93
N ARG A 46 -33.80 12.89 -36.07
CA ARG A 46 -33.93 11.74 -36.99
C ARG A 46 -33.53 10.44 -36.30
N HIS A 47 -32.35 10.37 -35.69
CA HIS A 47 -31.87 9.17 -34.99
C HIS A 47 -32.80 8.79 -33.82
N ARG A 48 -33.31 9.77 -33.06
CA ARG A 48 -34.26 9.52 -31.97
C ARG A 48 -35.61 9.01 -32.49
N LYS A 49 -36.14 9.60 -33.56
CA LYS A 49 -37.40 9.15 -34.19
C LYS A 49 -37.31 7.72 -34.72
N LEU A 50 -36.18 7.35 -35.33
CA LEU A 50 -35.94 5.99 -35.84
C LEU A 50 -35.79 4.94 -34.73
N LEU A 51 -35.15 5.29 -33.60
CA LEU A 51 -34.89 4.34 -32.52
C LEU A 51 -36.03 4.24 -31.49
N SER A 52 -36.89 5.25 -31.36
CA SER A 52 -37.97 5.27 -30.35
C SER A 52 -38.95 4.08 -30.39
N PRO A 53 -39.34 3.51 -31.55
CA PRO A 53 -40.24 2.35 -31.59
C PRO A 53 -39.69 1.13 -30.84
N ALA A 54 -38.37 0.91 -30.87
CA ALA A 54 -37.71 -0.23 -30.22
C ALA A 54 -37.79 -0.21 -28.68
N PHE A 55 -38.14 0.93 -28.08
CA PHE A 55 -38.26 1.12 -26.63
C PHE A 55 -39.72 1.33 -26.17
N THR A 56 -40.68 0.86 -26.97
CA THR A 56 -42.10 0.84 -26.59
C THR A 56 -42.41 -0.29 -25.61
N LEU A 57 -43.41 -0.12 -24.74
CA LEU A 57 -43.79 -1.12 -23.74
C LEU A 57 -44.06 -2.52 -24.31
N PRO A 58 -44.80 -2.71 -25.42
CA PRO A 58 -45.05 -4.04 -25.98
C PRO A 58 -43.77 -4.77 -26.43
N ILE A 59 -42.83 -4.04 -27.06
CA ILE A 59 -41.53 -4.60 -27.47
C ILE A 59 -40.63 -4.86 -26.25
N ILE A 60 -40.67 -4.01 -25.22
CA ILE A 60 -39.95 -4.28 -23.97
C ILE A 60 -40.54 -5.52 -23.26
N HIS A 61 -41.86 -5.73 -23.35
CA HIS A 61 -42.53 -6.89 -22.76
C HIS A 61 -42.14 -8.21 -23.45
N SER A 62 -41.85 -8.23 -24.76
CA SER A 62 -41.37 -9.46 -25.40
C SER A 62 -39.98 -9.92 -24.91
N PHE A 63 -39.21 -9.04 -24.26
CA PHE A 63 -37.96 -9.42 -23.60
C PHE A 63 -38.14 -9.95 -22.16
N LEU A 64 -39.37 -10.02 -21.63
CA LEU A 64 -39.60 -10.47 -20.24
C LEU A 64 -39.08 -11.89 -19.99
N ASP A 65 -39.22 -12.82 -20.93
CA ASP A 65 -38.68 -14.18 -20.78
C ASP A 65 -37.15 -14.20 -20.78
N VAL A 66 -36.52 -13.34 -21.57
CA VAL A 66 -35.06 -13.13 -21.55
C VAL A 66 -34.63 -12.55 -20.21
N PHE A 67 -35.30 -11.51 -19.70
CA PHE A 67 -35.01 -10.94 -18.39
C PHE A 67 -35.22 -11.95 -17.26
N ASN A 68 -36.32 -12.70 -17.27
CA ASN A 68 -36.59 -13.75 -16.29
C ASN A 68 -35.52 -14.85 -16.35
N SER A 69 -35.11 -15.28 -17.55
CA SER A 69 -34.06 -16.29 -17.73
C SER A 69 -32.70 -15.82 -17.22
N GLN A 70 -32.28 -14.60 -17.57
CA GLN A 70 -31.01 -14.03 -17.11
C GLN A 70 -31.03 -13.71 -15.61
N ALA A 71 -32.15 -13.22 -15.06
CA ALA A 71 -32.33 -12.99 -13.64
C ALA A 71 -32.24 -14.29 -12.82
N LYS A 72 -32.84 -15.39 -13.32
CA LYS A 72 -32.72 -16.73 -12.73
C LYS A 72 -31.27 -17.23 -12.79
N LYS A 73 -30.59 -17.10 -13.94
CA LYS A 73 -29.16 -17.47 -14.08
C LYS A 73 -28.26 -16.69 -13.12
N LEU A 74 -28.50 -15.38 -12.97
CA LEU A 74 -27.81 -14.55 -11.98
C LEU A 74 -28.09 -15.04 -10.56
N ALA A 75 -29.36 -15.27 -10.21
CA ALA A 75 -29.75 -15.76 -8.89
C ALA A 75 -29.05 -17.09 -8.56
N SER A 76 -29.09 -18.10 -9.44
CA SER A 76 -28.40 -19.39 -9.25
C SER A 76 -26.87 -19.28 -9.25
N SER A 77 -26.29 -18.30 -9.94
CA SER A 77 -24.85 -17.99 -9.83
C SER A 77 -24.49 -17.44 -8.44
N MET A 78 -25.38 -16.60 -7.87
CA MET A 78 -25.20 -16.01 -6.55
C MET A 78 -25.55 -16.96 -5.39
N GLU A 79 -26.25 -18.09 -5.63
CA GLU A 79 -26.52 -19.12 -4.59
C GLU A 79 -25.19 -19.63 -4.00
N LYS A 80 -24.17 -19.75 -4.85
CA LYS A 80 -22.80 -20.18 -4.50
C LYS A 80 -22.06 -19.19 -3.57
N HIS A 81 -22.61 -17.99 -3.37
CA HIS A 81 -22.03 -16.87 -2.64
C HIS A 81 -22.86 -16.46 -1.41
N ALA A 82 -24.06 -17.01 -1.23
CA ALA A 82 -24.91 -16.74 -0.07
C ALA A 82 -24.23 -17.20 1.24
N GLY A 83 -24.32 -16.37 2.29
CA GLY A 83 -23.79 -16.68 3.62
C GLY A 83 -22.30 -16.42 3.86
N LYS A 84 -21.54 -15.87 2.89
CA LYS A 84 -20.06 -15.78 2.95
C LYS A 84 -19.47 -14.43 3.40
N GLY A 85 -20.18 -13.68 4.24
CA GLY A 85 -19.68 -12.40 4.78
C GLY A 85 -19.78 -11.20 3.82
N LEU A 86 -19.36 -10.03 4.28
CA LEU A 86 -19.55 -8.75 3.60
C LEU A 86 -18.60 -8.55 2.40
N PHE A 87 -19.15 -7.96 1.34
CA PHE A 87 -18.42 -7.39 0.22
C PHE A 87 -18.24 -5.89 0.49
N ASP A 88 -17.02 -5.47 0.82
CA ASP A 88 -16.66 -4.08 1.09
C ASP A 88 -15.55 -3.61 0.12
N PRO A 89 -15.87 -2.76 -0.89
CA PRO A 89 -14.91 -2.15 -1.80
C PRO A 89 -14.33 -0.79 -1.29
N PHE A 90 -14.37 -0.56 0.02
CA PHE A 90 -13.63 0.42 0.84
C PHE A 90 -13.87 1.93 0.63
N MET A 91 -14.04 2.62 1.77
CA MET A 91 -13.78 4.05 2.05
C MET A 91 -12.41 4.58 1.54
N TYR A 92 -12.11 5.86 1.36
CA TYR A 92 -12.80 7.13 1.69
C TYR A 92 -12.63 8.14 0.51
N LEU A 93 -12.83 9.48 0.52
CA LEU A 93 -13.05 10.49 1.59
C LEU A 93 -14.04 11.63 1.15
N LYS A 94 -13.66 12.92 1.24
CA LYS A 94 -14.46 14.17 1.05
C LYS A 94 -13.52 15.31 0.59
N LEU A 95 -13.89 16.53 0.13
CA LEU A 95 -15.11 17.24 -0.36
C LEU A 95 -14.61 18.55 -1.02
N ASN A 96 -15.42 19.27 -1.82
CA ASN A 96 -15.34 20.75 -1.93
C ASN A 96 -16.61 21.37 -2.56
N ALA A 97 -16.86 22.65 -2.29
CA ALA A 97 -18.18 23.29 -2.34
C ALA A 97 -18.60 23.89 -3.71
N LEU A 98 -19.92 24.15 -3.83
CA LEU A 98 -20.57 24.83 -4.96
C LEU A 98 -21.10 26.20 -4.49
N GLU A 99 -20.95 27.24 -5.32
CA GLU A 99 -21.73 28.48 -5.21
C GLU A 99 -23.03 28.36 -6.03
N THR A 100 -24.10 29.04 -5.59
CA THR A 100 -25.44 29.00 -6.21
C THR A 100 -25.93 30.41 -6.54
N PHE A 101 -26.70 30.57 -7.62
CA PHE A 101 -27.31 31.84 -8.06
C PHE A 101 -28.79 31.64 -8.41
N SER A 102 -29.58 32.71 -8.36
CA SER A 102 -31.05 32.71 -8.44
C SER A 102 -31.67 33.06 -9.81
N GLU A 103 -33.00 32.95 -9.87
CA GLU A 103 -33.90 32.76 -11.04
C GLU A 103 -33.89 33.79 -12.19
N ASN A 104 -33.11 34.88 -12.15
CA ASN A 104 -33.24 36.00 -13.10
C ASN A 104 -32.01 36.15 -14.03
N TYR A 105 -31.74 35.18 -14.91
CA TYR A 105 -30.62 35.25 -15.84
C TYR A 105 -30.89 34.71 -17.26
N THR A 106 -30.89 35.61 -18.25
CA THR A 106 -30.91 35.25 -19.68
C THR A 106 -29.53 34.82 -20.15
N MET A 107 -29.38 33.59 -20.66
CA MET A 107 -28.09 33.13 -21.23
C MET A 107 -27.77 33.81 -22.57
N PRO A 108 -26.58 34.43 -22.74
CA PRO A 108 -26.15 34.99 -24.02
C PRO A 108 -26.04 33.93 -25.11
N ALA A 109 -26.42 34.28 -26.35
CA ALA A 109 -26.29 33.40 -27.51
C ALA A 109 -24.83 32.95 -27.71
N GLY A 110 -24.63 31.65 -28.00
CA GLY A 110 -23.30 31.05 -28.11
C GLY A 110 -22.69 30.52 -26.79
N SER A 111 -23.35 30.73 -25.65
CA SER A 111 -22.91 30.16 -24.37
C SER A 111 -23.10 28.64 -24.30
N TYR A 112 -22.21 27.95 -23.58
CA TYR A 112 -22.33 26.52 -23.29
C TYR A 112 -23.00 26.32 -21.92
N CYS A 113 -24.13 25.61 -21.90
CA CYS A 113 -24.82 25.19 -20.68
C CYS A 113 -24.34 23.79 -20.26
N VAL A 114 -24.01 23.62 -18.97
CA VAL A 114 -23.76 22.30 -18.38
C VAL A 114 -24.81 22.06 -17.29
N ILE A 115 -25.60 21.01 -17.47
CA ILE A 115 -26.68 20.62 -16.56
C ILE A 115 -26.17 19.40 -15.77
N PHE A 116 -26.10 19.52 -14.44
CA PHE A 116 -25.67 18.45 -13.53
C PHE A 116 -26.84 17.96 -12.65
N PRO A 117 -27.84 17.26 -13.22
CA PRO A 117 -29.06 16.95 -12.50
C PRO A 117 -28.88 15.87 -11.41
N MET A 118 -27.80 15.08 -11.44
CA MET A 118 -27.65 13.93 -10.53
C MET A 118 -27.07 14.28 -9.15
N ALA A 119 -26.38 15.41 -9.00
CA ALA A 119 -25.75 15.82 -7.74
C ALA A 119 -26.56 16.88 -7.00
N ALA A 120 -27.03 17.91 -7.74
CA ALA A 120 -27.78 19.01 -7.16
C ALA A 120 -29.20 18.60 -6.71
N THR A 121 -29.97 17.95 -7.59
CA THR A 121 -31.37 17.67 -7.24
C THR A 121 -31.51 16.59 -6.18
N HIS A 122 -30.63 15.59 -6.13
CA HIS A 122 -30.77 14.46 -5.19
C HIS A 122 -30.52 14.82 -3.71
N LEU A 123 -29.90 15.96 -3.42
CA LEU A 123 -29.65 16.47 -2.06
C LEU A 123 -30.55 17.67 -1.70
N ASP A 124 -31.51 17.99 -2.57
CA ASP A 124 -32.37 19.16 -2.43
C ASP A 124 -33.33 19.03 -1.22
N PRO A 125 -33.48 20.06 -0.37
CA PRO A 125 -34.42 20.04 0.76
C PRO A 125 -35.89 19.77 0.39
N THR A 126 -36.30 19.96 -0.87
CA THR A 126 -37.63 19.62 -1.39
C THR A 126 -37.98 18.13 -1.26
N TRP A 127 -36.99 17.23 -1.12
CA TRP A 127 -37.23 15.80 -0.81
C TRP A 127 -37.60 15.51 0.65
N GLY A 128 -37.72 16.55 1.48
CA GLY A 128 -38.03 16.48 2.91
C GLY A 128 -36.78 16.64 3.80
N PRO A 129 -36.94 16.59 5.13
CA PRO A 129 -35.92 17.01 6.11
C PRO A 129 -34.65 16.14 6.19
N GLU A 130 -34.56 15.09 5.38
CA GLU A 130 -33.41 14.18 5.29
C GLU A 130 -33.24 13.74 3.82
N PRO A 131 -32.79 14.63 2.91
CA PRO A 131 -32.67 14.32 1.48
C PRO A 131 -31.48 13.39 1.19
N ASP A 132 -30.42 13.50 2.02
CA ASP A 132 -29.19 12.72 2.01
C ASP A 132 -29.39 11.25 2.43
N LYS A 133 -30.44 10.92 3.19
CA LYS A 133 -30.67 9.58 3.73
C LYS A 133 -31.43 8.65 2.78
N PHE A 134 -30.99 7.41 2.67
CA PHE A 134 -31.68 6.37 1.92
C PHE A 134 -33.00 5.96 2.61
N ARG A 135 -34.11 6.62 2.24
CA ARG A 135 -35.46 6.33 2.75
C ARG A 135 -36.42 5.95 1.59
N PRO A 136 -36.51 4.67 1.20
CA PRO A 136 -37.39 4.23 0.09
C PRO A 136 -38.87 4.58 0.28
N GLY A 137 -39.34 4.67 1.52
CA GLY A 137 -40.74 5.01 1.85
C GLY A 137 -41.21 6.37 1.33
N ARG A 138 -40.30 7.31 1.03
CA ARG A 138 -40.64 8.64 0.47
C ARG A 138 -41.37 8.54 -0.89
N TRP A 139 -41.17 7.45 -1.63
CA TRP A 139 -41.78 7.19 -2.93
C TRP A 139 -43.15 6.48 -2.86
N LEU A 140 -43.57 6.06 -1.66
CA LEU A 140 -44.81 5.29 -1.47
C LEU A 140 -46.04 6.18 -1.20
N HIS A 141 -45.84 7.33 -0.53
CA HIS A 141 -46.93 8.13 0.05
C HIS A 141 -46.91 9.63 -0.30
N GLY A 142 -46.15 10.06 -1.33
CA GLY A 142 -46.07 11.47 -1.74
C GLY A 142 -46.26 11.70 -3.24
N ASP A 143 -46.54 12.95 -3.63
CA ASP A 143 -46.80 13.39 -5.01
C ASP A 143 -45.59 13.29 -5.98
N PHE A 144 -44.44 12.86 -5.47
CA PHE A 144 -43.18 12.72 -6.19
C PHE A 144 -43.21 11.78 -7.42
N ARG A 145 -44.30 11.03 -7.66
CA ARG A 145 -44.44 10.12 -8.81
C ARG A 145 -44.22 10.80 -10.17
N ASN A 146 -44.47 12.10 -10.27
CA ASN A 146 -44.24 12.92 -11.46
C ASN A 146 -43.37 14.17 -11.19
N SER A 147 -42.62 14.21 -10.08
CA SER A 147 -41.72 15.32 -9.77
C SER A 147 -40.71 15.56 -10.92
N LYS A 148 -40.53 16.83 -11.29
CA LYS A 148 -39.54 17.25 -12.30
C LYS A 148 -38.13 17.26 -11.73
N GLU A 149 -38.02 17.29 -10.40
CA GLU A 149 -36.77 17.24 -9.65
C GLU A 149 -36.09 15.85 -9.74
N TYR A 150 -36.85 14.75 -9.93
CA TYR A 150 -36.28 13.40 -10.05
C TYR A 150 -35.83 13.03 -11.47
N ALA A 151 -34.54 13.18 -11.72
CA ALA A 151 -33.95 13.18 -13.06
C ALA A 151 -32.92 12.05 -13.39
N PRO A 152 -32.96 10.83 -12.81
CA PRO A 152 -31.87 9.84 -12.96
C PRO A 152 -31.69 9.30 -14.40
N PHE A 153 -32.67 9.55 -15.27
CA PHE A 153 -32.64 9.21 -16.70
C PHE A 153 -32.61 10.46 -17.60
N GLY A 154 -32.29 11.64 -17.06
CA GLY A 154 -32.32 12.92 -17.76
C GLY A 154 -33.72 13.51 -17.94
N LEU A 155 -33.77 14.81 -18.28
CA LEU A 155 -35.00 15.62 -18.35
C LEU A 155 -35.36 16.10 -19.75
N GLY A 156 -36.64 16.43 -19.94
CA GLY A 156 -37.17 17.07 -21.14
C GLY A 156 -37.03 16.23 -22.41
N LYS A 157 -36.98 16.90 -23.57
CA LYS A 157 -36.87 16.25 -24.89
C LYS A 157 -35.67 15.30 -25.02
N ARG A 158 -34.63 15.46 -24.18
CA ARG A 158 -33.38 14.69 -24.21
C ARG A 158 -33.32 13.50 -23.23
N ALA A 159 -34.37 13.22 -22.46
CA ALA A 159 -34.42 12.08 -21.54
C ALA A 159 -34.06 10.72 -22.20
N CYS A 160 -33.50 9.80 -21.42
CA CYS A 160 -33.02 8.49 -21.87
C CYS A 160 -34.14 7.64 -22.48
N ILE A 161 -33.94 7.23 -23.73
CA ILE A 161 -34.90 6.44 -24.49
C ILE A 161 -35.09 5.03 -23.91
N GLY A 162 -34.05 4.49 -23.27
CA GLY A 162 -34.05 3.16 -22.63
C GLY A 162 -34.62 3.12 -21.20
N ARG A 163 -35.15 4.23 -20.66
CA ARG A 163 -35.66 4.30 -19.27
C ARG A 163 -36.60 3.14 -18.92
N THR A 164 -37.60 2.88 -19.76
CA THR A 164 -38.60 1.83 -19.52
C THR A 164 -37.98 0.44 -19.54
N TYR A 165 -37.07 0.17 -20.48
CA TYR A 165 -36.34 -1.09 -20.59
C TYR A 165 -35.48 -1.34 -19.35
N ALA A 166 -34.68 -0.36 -18.95
CA ALA A 166 -33.82 -0.44 -17.77
C ALA A 166 -34.64 -0.67 -16.50
N MET A 167 -35.73 0.07 -16.30
CA MET A 167 -36.60 -0.09 -15.12
C MET A 167 -37.28 -1.46 -15.07
N ILE A 168 -37.74 -2.01 -16.20
CA ILE A 168 -38.35 -3.36 -16.23
C ILE A 168 -37.28 -4.43 -15.96
N SER A 169 -36.13 -4.36 -16.64
CA SER A 169 -35.02 -5.30 -16.45
C SER A 169 -34.51 -5.31 -15.00
N MET A 170 -34.29 -4.13 -14.40
CA MET A 170 -33.89 -4.02 -12.99
C MET A 170 -34.96 -4.57 -12.04
N LYS A 171 -36.25 -4.26 -12.26
CA LYS A 171 -37.35 -4.78 -11.41
C LYS A 171 -37.45 -6.30 -11.49
N VAL A 172 -37.38 -6.90 -12.67
CA VAL A 172 -37.41 -8.36 -12.85
C VAL A 172 -36.20 -9.00 -12.15
N THR A 173 -35.01 -8.45 -12.37
CA THR A 173 -33.76 -8.96 -11.77
C THR A 173 -33.80 -8.90 -10.25
N LEU A 174 -34.14 -7.74 -9.67
CA LEU A 174 -34.27 -7.55 -8.22
C LEU A 174 -35.40 -8.39 -7.62
N SER A 175 -36.51 -8.62 -8.35
CA SER A 175 -37.62 -9.44 -7.86
C SER A 175 -37.22 -10.91 -7.69
N HIS A 176 -36.45 -11.48 -8.62
CA HIS A 176 -35.91 -12.83 -8.42
C HIS A 176 -34.83 -12.81 -7.34
N PHE A 177 -33.88 -11.88 -7.41
CA PHE A 177 -32.77 -11.80 -6.45
C PHE A 177 -33.21 -11.68 -4.99
N LEU A 178 -34.09 -10.73 -4.65
CA LEU A 178 -34.53 -10.47 -3.28
C LEU A 178 -35.56 -11.49 -2.74
N ARG A 179 -36.12 -12.35 -3.60
CA ARG A 179 -36.91 -13.52 -3.17
C ARG A 179 -36.01 -14.61 -2.59
N HIS A 180 -34.81 -14.79 -3.13
CA HIS A 180 -33.85 -15.80 -2.68
C HIS A 180 -32.85 -15.27 -1.64
N TYR A 181 -32.61 -13.95 -1.57
CA TYR A 181 -31.60 -13.36 -0.68
C TYR A 181 -32.12 -12.25 0.23
N ARG A 182 -31.43 -12.09 1.36
CA ARG A 182 -31.46 -10.89 2.20
C ARG A 182 -30.10 -10.21 2.09
N VAL A 183 -30.09 -8.96 1.65
CA VAL A 183 -28.88 -8.19 1.37
C VAL A 183 -28.63 -7.24 2.54
N LYS A 184 -27.38 -7.19 3.02
CA LYS A 184 -26.87 -6.13 3.89
C LYS A 184 -25.70 -5.46 3.17
N ALA A 185 -25.62 -4.14 3.23
CA ALA A 185 -24.54 -3.33 2.67
C ALA A 185 -24.40 -2.05 3.49
N ASP A 186 -23.18 -1.52 3.60
CA ASP A 186 -22.91 -0.23 4.21
C ASP A 186 -22.61 0.81 3.11
N MET A 187 -23.42 1.87 3.04
CA MET A 187 -23.26 2.90 2.02
C MET A 187 -22.13 3.89 2.30
N SER A 188 -21.58 3.92 3.52
CA SER A 188 -20.47 4.81 3.87
C SER A 188 -19.14 4.46 3.16
N HIS A 189 -19.08 3.26 2.55
CA HIS A 189 -17.94 2.73 1.79
C HIS A 189 -18.10 2.89 0.25
N LEU A 190 -19.20 3.46 -0.25
CA LEU A 190 -19.51 3.47 -1.69
C LEU A 190 -18.66 4.47 -2.48
N LYS A 191 -17.64 3.99 -3.19
CA LYS A 191 -16.88 4.78 -4.19
C LYS A 191 -17.54 4.73 -5.57
N LEU A 192 -17.66 5.91 -6.19
CA LEU A 192 -18.30 6.11 -7.49
C LEU A 192 -17.33 6.84 -8.42
N ASN A 193 -16.97 6.25 -9.56
CA ASN A 193 -16.17 6.94 -10.57
C ASN A 193 -17.08 7.64 -11.59
N PHE A 194 -16.81 8.92 -11.86
CA PHE A 194 -17.55 9.73 -12.84
C PHE A 194 -16.89 9.64 -14.22
N ASP A 195 -17.19 8.56 -14.93
CA ASP A 195 -16.98 8.38 -16.37
C ASP A 195 -18.26 8.85 -17.12
N PHE A 196 -18.39 8.62 -18.43
CA PHE A 196 -19.65 8.86 -19.16
C PHE A 196 -20.87 8.13 -18.54
N LEU A 197 -20.61 7.09 -17.74
CA LEU A 197 -21.56 6.48 -16.82
C LEU A 197 -20.93 6.40 -15.43
N LEU A 198 -21.74 6.58 -14.38
CA LEU A 198 -21.32 6.36 -13.00
C LEU A 198 -21.14 4.84 -12.78
N LYS A 199 -19.94 4.40 -12.40
CA LYS A 199 -19.60 2.97 -12.22
C LYS A 199 -18.93 2.72 -10.86
N PRO A 200 -19.24 1.61 -10.17
CA PRO A 200 -18.34 1.04 -9.16
C PRO A 200 -17.14 0.39 -9.86
N ILE A 201 -15.97 0.39 -9.22
CA ILE A 201 -14.72 -0.20 -9.72
C ILE A 201 -14.25 -1.28 -8.73
N SER A 202 -13.90 -2.47 -9.23
CA SER A 202 -13.24 -3.50 -8.41
C SER A 202 -12.50 -4.55 -9.25
N GLY A 203 -11.17 -4.50 -9.25
CA GLY A 203 -10.32 -5.69 -9.19
C GLY A 203 -9.85 -5.82 -7.74
N HIS A 204 -9.82 -7.01 -7.18
CA HIS A 204 -9.82 -7.19 -5.72
C HIS A 204 -8.43 -7.47 -5.15
N ASP A 205 -7.83 -6.46 -4.53
CA ASP A 205 -6.81 -6.67 -3.50
C ASP A 205 -7.52 -7.16 -2.23
N ILE A 206 -7.20 -8.37 -1.78
CA ILE A 206 -7.75 -8.92 -0.55
C ILE A 206 -6.95 -8.35 0.63
N MET A 207 -7.57 -7.54 1.48
CA MET A 207 -6.93 -7.06 2.70
C MET A 207 -7.12 -8.06 3.84
N VAL A 208 -6.02 -8.47 4.47
CA VAL A 208 -6.01 -9.41 5.60
C VAL A 208 -5.47 -8.70 6.83
N THR A 209 -6.28 -8.68 7.90
CA THR A 209 -5.98 -8.04 9.18
C THR A 209 -6.17 -8.97 10.38
N ASP A 210 -6.88 -10.10 10.25
CA ASP A 210 -6.98 -11.13 11.29
C ASP A 210 -5.63 -11.86 11.47
N PRO A 211 -5.17 -12.10 12.72
CA PRO A 211 -3.88 -12.75 12.97
C PRO A 211 -3.71 -14.14 12.37
N ASP A 212 -4.73 -14.99 12.47
CA ASP A 212 -4.66 -16.39 12.05
C ASP A 212 -4.63 -16.46 10.52
N ASP A 213 -5.46 -15.65 9.87
CA ASP A 213 -5.50 -15.53 8.41
C ASP A 213 -4.21 -14.89 7.88
N ALA A 214 -3.64 -13.87 8.56
CA ALA A 214 -2.37 -13.25 8.20
C ALA A 214 -1.20 -14.25 8.25
N LEU A 215 -1.09 -15.03 9.33
CA LEU A 215 -0.08 -16.09 9.48
C LEU A 215 -0.27 -17.21 8.45
N THR A 216 -1.51 -17.56 8.14
CA THR A 216 -1.85 -18.53 7.08
C THR A 216 -1.31 -18.06 5.74
N VAL A 217 -1.72 -16.86 5.28
CA VAL A 217 -1.29 -16.28 4.00
C VAL A 217 0.23 -16.13 3.93
N ALA A 218 0.87 -15.67 5.01
CA ALA A 218 2.33 -15.49 5.05
C ALA A 218 3.12 -16.80 4.87
N ASN A 219 2.53 -17.94 5.25
CA ASN A 219 3.13 -19.27 5.13
C ASN A 219 2.75 -20.03 3.85
N THR A 220 1.56 -19.77 3.29
CA THR A 220 1.06 -20.45 2.08
C THR A 220 1.40 -19.72 0.79
N CYS A 221 1.27 -18.39 0.77
CA CYS A 221 1.46 -17.54 -0.40
C CYS A 221 2.92 -17.07 -0.46
N LEU A 222 3.75 -17.85 -1.15
CA LEU A 222 5.18 -17.55 -1.29
C LEU A 222 5.50 -16.67 -2.52
N HIS A 223 4.53 -16.37 -3.37
CA HIS A 223 4.72 -15.51 -4.52
C HIS A 223 4.49 -14.03 -4.15
N LYS A 224 5.25 -13.15 -4.80
CA LYS A 224 5.22 -11.71 -4.58
C LYS A 224 4.12 -11.04 -5.42
N HIS A 225 3.55 -9.98 -4.88
CA HIS A 225 2.58 -9.11 -5.54
C HIS A 225 3.19 -8.42 -6.78
N PHE A 226 2.38 -8.10 -7.81
CA PHE A 226 2.88 -7.55 -9.09
C PHE A 226 3.72 -6.27 -8.95
N ILE A 227 3.50 -5.47 -7.90
CA ILE A 227 4.32 -4.28 -7.60
C ILE A 227 5.82 -4.59 -7.48
N TYR A 228 6.19 -5.80 -7.04
CA TYR A 228 7.59 -6.22 -6.94
C TYR A 228 8.25 -6.37 -8.32
N ASP A 229 7.49 -6.46 -9.41
CA ASP A 229 8.05 -6.42 -10.77
C ASP A 229 8.63 -5.04 -11.10
N TYR A 230 8.08 -3.96 -10.52
CA TYR A 230 8.60 -2.60 -10.65
C TYR A 230 9.87 -2.38 -9.79
N VAL A 231 10.05 -3.18 -8.74
CA VAL A 231 11.26 -3.19 -7.90
C VAL A 231 12.34 -4.10 -8.49
N ARG A 232 11.95 -5.18 -9.18
CA ARG A 232 12.86 -6.13 -9.87
C ARG A 232 13.74 -5.44 -10.91
N THR A 233 13.32 -4.31 -11.50
CA THR A 233 14.18 -3.54 -12.42
C THR A 233 15.42 -2.97 -11.75
N TRP A 234 15.40 -2.80 -10.42
CA TRP A 234 16.51 -2.33 -9.60
C TRP A 234 17.20 -3.48 -8.86
N LEU A 235 16.48 -4.20 -7.99
CA LEU A 235 17.06 -5.22 -7.10
C LEU A 235 17.22 -6.60 -7.76
N GLY A 236 16.84 -6.74 -9.04
CA GLY A 236 16.82 -8.03 -9.72
C GLY A 236 16.01 -9.09 -8.96
N ASN A 237 16.48 -10.34 -8.97
CA ASN A 237 15.88 -11.47 -8.25
C ASN A 237 16.48 -11.72 -6.86
N GLY A 238 16.98 -10.72 -6.13
CA GLY A 238 17.45 -10.90 -4.76
C GLY A 238 16.36 -11.35 -3.76
N LEU A 239 16.73 -11.56 -2.49
CA LEU A 239 15.86 -12.17 -1.46
C LEU A 239 14.51 -11.45 -1.24
N LEU A 240 14.42 -10.15 -1.53
CA LEU A 240 13.21 -9.34 -1.35
C LEU A 240 12.19 -9.51 -2.48
N THR A 241 12.65 -9.73 -3.72
CA THR A 241 11.82 -9.74 -4.95
C THR A 241 11.58 -11.15 -5.50
N SER A 242 12.50 -12.10 -5.24
CA SER A 242 12.39 -13.49 -5.68
C SER A 242 11.19 -14.24 -5.09
N SER A 243 10.75 -15.28 -5.79
CA SER A 243 9.62 -16.15 -5.41
C SER A 243 10.00 -17.64 -5.55
N GLY A 244 9.12 -18.54 -5.12
CA GLY A 244 9.29 -19.99 -5.30
C GLY A 244 10.58 -20.59 -4.73
N GLU A 245 11.12 -21.58 -5.43
CA GLU A 245 12.32 -22.35 -5.06
C GLU A 245 13.61 -21.52 -5.07
N PHE A 246 13.74 -20.57 -6.01
CA PHE A 246 14.90 -19.67 -6.10
C PHE A 246 15.14 -18.93 -4.77
N TRP A 247 14.08 -18.35 -4.21
CA TRP A 247 14.14 -17.71 -2.89
C TRP A 247 14.48 -18.71 -1.76
N GLN A 248 13.99 -19.96 -1.82
CA GLN A 248 14.32 -20.97 -0.80
C GLN A 248 15.81 -21.33 -0.82
N ARG A 249 16.38 -21.49 -2.03
CA ARG A 249 17.82 -21.69 -2.24
C ARG A 249 18.62 -20.54 -1.63
N HIS A 250 18.29 -19.30 -1.99
CA HIS A 250 19.03 -18.13 -1.55
C HIS A 250 18.91 -17.91 -0.03
N ARG A 251 17.71 -18.02 0.54
CA ARG A 251 17.54 -17.95 2.01
C ARG A 251 18.37 -19.00 2.75
N LYS A 252 18.36 -20.25 2.28
CA LYS A 252 19.14 -21.34 2.89
C LYS A 252 20.63 -21.05 2.86
N LEU A 253 21.14 -20.51 1.75
CA LEU A 253 22.55 -20.16 1.56
C LEU A 253 22.98 -18.95 2.42
N LEU A 254 22.10 -17.96 2.61
CA LEU A 254 22.45 -16.69 3.29
C LEU A 254 22.19 -16.69 4.80
N ASN A 255 21.28 -17.53 5.31
CA ASN A 255 20.98 -17.65 6.74
C ASN A 255 22.23 -17.76 7.66
N PRO A 256 23.32 -18.49 7.32
CA PRO A 256 24.49 -18.61 8.19
C PRO A 256 25.15 -17.27 8.58
N ALA A 257 25.10 -16.25 7.72
CA ALA A 257 25.68 -14.93 7.97
C ALA A 257 24.90 -14.08 9.00
N PHE A 258 23.68 -14.47 9.36
CA PHE A 258 22.81 -13.72 10.27
C PHE A 258 22.56 -14.47 11.61
N THR A 259 23.32 -15.53 11.88
CA THR A 259 23.20 -16.28 13.14
C THR A 259 23.72 -15.48 14.33
N VAL A 260 23.10 -15.63 15.51
CA VAL A 260 23.47 -14.92 16.75
C VAL A 260 25.00 -14.91 17.04
N PRO A 261 25.77 -16.00 16.86
CA PRO A 261 27.22 -15.97 17.03
C PRO A 261 27.99 -15.06 16.07
N VAL A 262 27.49 -14.84 14.85
CA VAL A 262 28.05 -13.84 13.91
C VAL A 262 27.79 -12.44 14.47
N ILE A 263 26.55 -12.16 14.90
CA ILE A 263 26.10 -10.85 15.37
C ILE A 263 26.84 -10.43 16.64
N HIS A 264 27.07 -11.39 17.53
CA HIS A 264 27.87 -11.23 18.73
C HIS A 264 29.33 -10.80 18.46
N ASN A 265 29.85 -10.97 17.23
CA ASN A 265 31.17 -10.46 16.84
C ASN A 265 31.13 -9.00 16.34
N PHE A 266 29.93 -8.43 16.15
CA PHE A 266 29.72 -7.05 15.72
C PHE A 266 29.44 -6.08 16.88
N LEU A 267 29.31 -6.57 18.13
CA LEU A 267 29.01 -5.72 19.29
C LEU A 267 30.01 -4.57 19.48
N SER A 268 31.30 -4.77 19.21
CA SER A 268 32.31 -3.70 19.26
C SER A 268 32.06 -2.61 18.22
N ILE A 269 31.63 -3.00 17.01
CA ILE A 269 31.21 -2.06 15.96
C ILE A 269 29.97 -1.31 16.43
N PHE A 270 28.94 -2.00 16.91
CA PHE A 270 27.70 -1.37 17.36
C PHE A 270 27.91 -0.36 18.50
N ASN A 271 28.68 -0.71 19.54
CA ASN A 271 29.03 0.21 20.62
C ASN A 271 29.82 1.44 20.11
N HIS A 272 30.78 1.24 19.20
CA HIS A 272 31.54 2.34 18.59
C HIS A 272 30.66 3.28 17.75
N MET A 273 29.77 2.73 16.92
CA MET A 273 28.85 3.53 16.10
C MET A 273 27.82 4.28 16.97
N ALA A 274 27.33 3.67 18.05
CA ALA A 274 26.46 4.35 19.03
C ALA A 274 27.19 5.53 19.71
N LYS A 275 28.43 5.32 20.18
CA LYS A 275 29.27 6.40 20.73
C LYS A 275 29.54 7.53 19.72
N GLN A 276 29.78 7.20 18.45
CA GLN A 276 29.97 8.21 17.39
C GLN A 276 28.70 9.05 17.19
N LEU A 277 27.52 8.43 17.08
CA LEU A 277 26.24 9.15 16.97
C LEU A 277 26.05 10.14 18.11
N VAL A 278 26.32 9.72 19.34
CA VAL A 278 26.14 10.56 20.54
C VAL A 278 27.03 11.79 20.49
N SER A 279 28.30 11.63 20.13
CA SER A 279 29.22 12.75 19.95
C SER A 279 28.82 13.67 18.77
N GLU A 280 28.23 13.12 17.71
CA GLU A 280 27.65 13.92 16.62
C GLU A 280 26.37 14.69 17.02
N LEU A 281 25.65 14.23 18.06
CA LEU A 281 24.44 14.87 18.59
C LEU A 281 24.72 15.88 19.71
N GLU A 282 25.84 15.74 20.44
CA GLU A 282 26.26 16.60 21.56
C GLU A 282 26.25 18.10 21.19
N VAL A 283 26.64 18.44 19.95
CA VAL A 283 26.66 19.83 19.45
C VAL A 283 25.27 20.48 19.30
N HIS A 284 24.19 19.70 19.35
CA HIS A 284 22.80 20.20 19.28
C HIS A 284 22.13 20.32 20.65
N VAL A 285 22.79 19.89 21.72
CA VAL A 285 22.28 20.05 23.09
C VAL A 285 22.05 21.53 23.39
N GLU A 286 20.88 21.84 23.93
CA GLU A 286 20.38 23.20 24.21
C GLU A 286 20.24 24.13 22.97
N GLN A 287 20.51 23.67 21.74
CA GLN A 287 20.35 24.49 20.51
C GLN A 287 18.91 24.55 19.97
N GLY A 288 17.98 23.80 20.58
CA GLY A 288 16.58 23.71 20.17
C GLY A 288 16.27 22.51 19.25
N PRO A 289 15.04 22.43 18.70
CA PRO A 289 14.62 21.29 17.89
C PRO A 289 15.37 21.17 16.56
N PHE A 290 15.84 19.97 16.23
CA PHE A 290 16.51 19.64 14.97
C PHE A 290 15.99 18.33 14.37
N GLU A 291 16.32 18.04 13.11
CA GLU A 291 15.94 16.79 12.45
C GLU A 291 16.98 15.69 12.70
N ILE A 292 16.59 14.63 13.43
CA ILE A 292 17.50 13.52 13.79
C ILE A 292 17.62 12.43 12.70
N SER A 293 16.69 12.38 11.75
CA SER A 293 16.64 11.35 10.70
C SER A 293 17.93 11.25 9.86
N PRO A 294 18.57 12.36 9.40
CA PRO A 294 19.84 12.28 8.65
C PRO A 294 20.95 11.57 9.43
N TYR A 295 21.12 11.89 10.72
CA TYR A 295 22.11 11.25 11.60
C TYR A 295 21.86 9.75 11.73
N LEU A 296 20.61 9.36 12.01
CA LEU A 296 20.22 7.96 12.16
C LEU A 296 20.37 7.15 10.86
N ARG A 297 20.07 7.75 9.70
CA ARG A 297 20.28 7.10 8.39
C ARG A 297 21.77 6.89 8.10
N ILE A 298 22.61 7.91 8.32
CA ILE A 298 24.08 7.83 8.09
C ILE A 298 24.72 6.80 9.02
N ILE A 299 24.44 6.86 10.33
CA ILE A 299 25.04 5.93 11.29
C ILE A 299 24.59 4.48 11.04
N SER A 300 23.33 4.28 10.67
CA SER A 300 22.80 2.95 10.30
C SER A 300 23.48 2.41 9.06
N PHE A 301 23.72 3.27 8.05
CA PHE A 301 24.44 2.89 6.83
C PHE A 301 25.90 2.51 7.13
N GLN A 302 26.63 3.34 7.88
CA GLN A 302 28.01 3.07 8.28
C GLN A 302 28.12 1.78 9.09
N THR A 303 27.19 1.56 10.03
CA THR A 303 27.10 0.33 10.83
C THR A 303 26.91 -0.88 9.93
N PHE A 304 25.90 -0.84 9.04
CA PHE A 304 25.62 -1.92 8.09
C PHE A 304 26.80 -2.20 7.15
N SER A 305 27.45 -1.16 6.61
CA SER A 305 28.66 -1.30 5.78
C SER A 305 29.78 -2.04 6.52
N ARG A 306 30.01 -1.67 7.79
CA ARG A 306 31.05 -2.28 8.64
C ARG A 306 30.73 -3.74 9.00
N THR A 307 29.47 -4.09 9.24
CA THR A 307 29.09 -5.47 9.63
C THR A 307 28.84 -6.41 8.46
N ALA A 308 28.11 -5.97 7.43
CA ALA A 308 27.74 -6.81 6.29
C ALA A 308 28.87 -6.94 5.26
N PHE A 309 29.58 -5.84 4.98
CA PHE A 309 30.61 -5.78 3.95
C PHE A 309 32.03 -5.69 4.51
N GLY A 310 32.19 -5.25 5.76
CA GLY A 310 33.51 -5.03 6.37
C GLY A 310 34.23 -3.82 5.81
N ILE A 311 33.50 -2.81 5.31
CA ILE A 311 34.06 -1.56 4.77
C ILE A 311 33.80 -0.46 5.79
N ALA A 312 34.87 0.20 6.25
CA ALA A 312 34.86 1.10 7.40
C ALA A 312 35.36 2.53 7.11
N ASP A 313 35.74 2.83 5.87
CA ASP A 313 36.39 4.09 5.47
C ASP A 313 35.46 5.33 5.45
N ASP A 314 36.05 6.53 5.43
CA ASP A 314 35.29 7.80 5.47
C ASP A 314 34.45 8.04 4.19
N SER A 315 34.80 7.40 3.06
CA SER A 315 34.03 7.52 1.80
C SER A 315 32.65 6.86 1.92
N VAL A 316 32.44 6.02 2.94
CA VAL A 316 31.14 5.43 3.28
C VAL A 316 30.07 6.50 3.54
N LYS A 317 30.40 7.68 4.08
CA LYS A 317 29.41 8.75 4.33
C LYS A 317 28.90 9.37 3.03
N GLU A 318 29.81 9.82 2.17
CA GLU A 318 29.46 10.38 0.85
C GLU A 318 28.77 9.33 -0.05
N PHE A 319 29.17 8.06 0.07
CA PHE A 319 28.49 6.94 -0.58
C PHE A 319 27.06 6.79 -0.06
N ALA A 320 26.85 6.80 1.25
CA ALA A 320 25.52 6.67 1.87
C ALA A 320 24.57 7.75 1.35
N GLU A 321 24.98 9.02 1.41
CA GLU A 321 24.19 10.18 0.96
C GLU A 321 23.76 10.03 -0.51
N LYS A 322 24.70 9.72 -1.41
CA LYS A 322 24.43 9.51 -2.84
C LYS A 322 23.55 8.28 -3.11
N TYR A 323 23.66 7.23 -2.30
CA TYR A 323 22.86 6.01 -2.43
C TYR A 323 21.42 6.29 -1.99
N MET A 324 21.24 6.91 -0.82
CA MET A 324 19.92 7.28 -0.26
C MET A 324 19.15 8.20 -1.20
N GLU A 325 19.77 9.29 -1.67
CA GLU A 325 19.15 10.23 -2.62
C GLU A 325 18.65 9.55 -3.91
N SER A 326 19.37 8.52 -4.37
CA SER A 326 19.04 7.78 -5.60
C SER A 326 17.96 6.71 -5.36
N SER A 327 18.07 5.98 -4.25
CA SER A 327 17.11 4.94 -3.86
C SER A 327 15.76 5.53 -3.46
N ASP A 328 15.72 6.64 -2.71
CA ASP A 328 14.50 7.36 -2.37
C ASP A 328 13.76 7.83 -3.63
N GLN A 329 14.48 8.33 -4.65
CA GLN A 329 13.88 8.70 -5.93
C GLN A 329 13.33 7.49 -6.70
N VAL A 330 14.05 6.36 -6.73
CA VAL A 330 13.55 5.12 -7.37
C VAL A 330 12.31 4.60 -6.64
N MET A 331 12.31 4.57 -5.30
CA MET A 331 11.18 4.12 -4.49
C MET A 331 9.96 5.01 -4.68
N ASN A 332 10.13 6.33 -4.66
CA ASN A 332 9.04 7.28 -4.96
C ASN A 332 8.47 7.07 -6.37
N MET A 333 9.31 6.74 -7.36
CA MET A 333 8.85 6.42 -8.72
C MET A 333 8.11 5.08 -8.80
N VAL A 334 8.51 4.07 -8.02
CA VAL A 334 7.78 2.79 -7.89
C VAL A 334 6.40 3.01 -7.24
N VAL A 335 6.32 3.79 -6.16
CA VAL A 335 5.06 4.13 -5.48
C VAL A 335 4.15 4.95 -6.40
N TYR A 336 4.69 5.98 -7.05
CA TYR A 336 3.94 6.79 -8.02
C TYR A 336 3.45 5.95 -9.20
N ARG A 337 4.28 5.04 -9.73
CA ARG A 337 3.87 4.08 -10.76
C ARG A 337 2.74 3.18 -10.28
N PHE A 338 2.84 2.63 -9.06
CA PHE A 338 1.80 1.79 -8.46
C PHE A 338 0.47 2.55 -8.25
N GLN A 339 0.52 3.79 -7.79
CA GLN A 339 -0.68 4.63 -7.58
C GLN A 339 -1.34 5.08 -8.89
N ASN A 340 -0.58 5.20 -9.99
CA ASN A 340 -1.08 5.67 -11.28
C ASN A 340 -1.30 4.51 -12.25
N PHE A 341 -2.54 4.03 -12.35
CA PHE A 341 -2.94 2.92 -13.23
C PHE A 341 -2.43 3.06 -14.70
N LEU A 342 -2.44 4.26 -15.27
CA LEU A 342 -1.90 4.50 -16.63
C LEU A 342 -0.42 4.14 -16.75
N LEU A 343 0.36 4.28 -15.68
CA LEU A 343 1.79 3.96 -15.65
C LEU A 343 2.06 2.47 -15.36
N HIS A 344 1.04 1.65 -15.08
CA HIS A 344 1.22 0.20 -14.95
C HIS A 344 1.72 -0.40 -16.26
N SER A 345 1.23 0.11 -17.39
CA SER A 345 1.72 -0.26 -18.73
C SER A 345 3.15 0.24 -18.98
N ASP A 346 4.08 -0.68 -19.23
CA ASP A 346 5.46 -0.36 -19.62
C ASP A 346 5.56 0.51 -20.87
N LEU A 347 4.57 0.48 -21.77
CA LEU A 347 4.55 1.32 -22.96
C LEU A 347 4.30 2.79 -22.56
N ILE A 348 3.24 3.04 -21.79
CA ILE A 348 2.89 4.39 -21.33
C ILE A 348 4.00 4.94 -20.42
N PHE A 349 4.51 4.13 -19.49
CA PHE A 349 5.60 4.51 -18.60
C PHE A 349 6.88 4.90 -19.36
N ARG A 350 7.22 4.20 -20.45
CA ARG A 350 8.31 4.59 -21.38
C ARG A 350 8.06 5.93 -22.07
N LEU A 351 6.83 6.18 -22.53
CA LEU A 351 6.47 7.41 -23.26
C LEU A 351 6.49 8.66 -22.36
N THR A 352 6.27 8.53 -21.05
CA THR A 352 6.29 9.67 -20.10
C THR A 352 7.67 10.26 -19.82
N GLY A 353 8.75 9.64 -20.31
CA GLY A 353 10.12 9.99 -19.93
C GLY A 353 10.55 9.48 -18.54
N LEU A 354 9.61 9.12 -17.66
CA LEU A 354 9.91 8.59 -16.32
C LEU A 354 10.80 7.35 -16.37
N LYS A 355 10.58 6.41 -17.32
CA LYS A 355 11.47 5.25 -17.47
C LYS A 355 12.94 5.64 -17.70
N LYS A 356 13.22 6.71 -18.47
CA LYS A 356 14.60 7.18 -18.69
C LYS A 356 15.24 7.72 -17.40
N LYS A 357 14.47 8.43 -16.57
CA LYS A 357 14.94 8.87 -15.23
C LYS A 357 15.18 7.65 -14.33
N GLN A 358 14.29 6.66 -14.35
CA GLN A 358 14.44 5.43 -13.56
C GLN A 358 15.72 4.68 -13.95
N ASP A 359 15.96 4.49 -15.24
CA ASP A 359 17.13 3.76 -15.75
C ASP A 359 18.46 4.46 -15.43
N HIS A 360 18.47 5.79 -15.44
CA HIS A 360 19.64 6.56 -15.03
C HIS A 360 19.94 6.41 -13.53
N LEU A 361 18.91 6.46 -12.68
CA LEU A 361 19.06 6.27 -11.22
C LEU A 361 19.46 4.82 -10.87
N ILE A 362 18.84 3.82 -11.51
CA ILE A 362 19.20 2.41 -11.35
C ILE A 362 20.65 2.19 -11.77
N LYS A 363 21.09 2.75 -12.91
CA LYS A 363 22.51 2.64 -13.29
C LYS A 363 23.46 3.24 -12.24
N LYS A 364 23.13 4.41 -11.66
CA LYS A 364 23.93 5.00 -10.57
C LYS A 364 24.02 4.06 -9.37
N LEU A 365 22.91 3.41 -8.98
CA LEU A 365 22.86 2.43 -7.89
C LEU A 365 23.65 1.15 -8.22
N ASP A 366 23.53 0.63 -9.43
CA ASP A 366 24.28 -0.54 -9.94
C ASP A 366 25.80 -0.29 -9.92
N ASP A 367 26.24 0.86 -10.44
CA ASP A 367 27.64 1.28 -10.45
C ASP A 367 28.19 1.42 -9.02
N MET A 368 27.36 1.80 -8.05
CA MET A 368 27.71 1.87 -6.62
C MET A 368 27.79 0.49 -5.95
N ALA A 369 26.86 -0.42 -6.22
CA ALA A 369 26.91 -1.80 -5.71
C ALA A 369 28.13 -2.57 -6.24
N ASN A 370 28.46 -2.38 -7.52
CA ASN A 370 29.66 -2.95 -8.13
C ASN A 370 30.96 -2.46 -7.45
N GLN A 371 31.05 -1.18 -7.07
CA GLN A 371 32.20 -0.66 -6.31
C GLN A 371 32.40 -1.37 -4.97
N VAL A 372 31.31 -1.66 -4.24
CA VAL A 372 31.36 -2.39 -2.96
C VAL A 372 31.89 -3.82 -3.18
N ILE A 373 31.42 -4.50 -4.22
CA ILE A 373 31.84 -5.87 -4.57
C ILE A 373 33.33 -5.91 -4.95
N GLU A 374 33.79 -5.01 -5.83
CA GLU A 374 35.19 -4.99 -6.27
C GLU A 374 36.16 -4.57 -5.17
N ARG A 375 35.79 -3.60 -4.31
CA ARG A 375 36.56 -3.30 -3.08
C ARG A 375 36.76 -4.55 -2.23
N LYS A 376 35.71 -5.35 -1.99
CA LYS A 376 35.85 -6.54 -1.14
C LYS A 376 36.65 -7.68 -1.79
N LYS A 377 36.52 -7.87 -3.10
CA LYS A 377 37.36 -8.82 -3.85
C LYS A 377 38.85 -8.46 -3.72
N ALA A 378 39.20 -7.18 -3.83
CA ALA A 378 40.58 -6.70 -3.65
C ALA A 378 41.11 -6.97 -2.24
N GLU A 379 40.35 -6.62 -1.19
CA GLU A 379 40.71 -6.90 0.21
C GLU A 379 40.96 -8.39 0.47
N MET A 380 40.05 -9.27 0.00
CA MET A 380 40.17 -10.71 0.19
C MET A 380 41.38 -11.31 -0.53
N LYS A 381 41.74 -10.78 -1.70
CA LYS A 381 42.96 -11.18 -2.41
C LYS A 381 44.20 -10.85 -1.58
N THR A 382 44.33 -9.61 -1.11
CA THR A 382 45.47 -9.19 -0.26
C THR A 382 45.50 -9.93 1.09
N ALA A 383 44.34 -10.27 1.66
CA ALA A 383 44.27 -11.04 2.90
C ALA A 383 44.72 -12.50 2.71
N ASN A 384 44.38 -13.13 1.58
CA ASN A 384 44.86 -14.48 1.24
C ASN A 384 46.37 -14.49 0.92
N GLU A 385 46.87 -13.47 0.22
CA GLU A 385 48.31 -13.27 -0.03
C GLU A 385 49.10 -13.11 1.28
N LYS A 386 48.55 -12.43 2.29
CA LYS A 386 49.14 -12.35 3.64
C LYS A 386 49.07 -13.68 4.41
N LYS A 387 47.91 -14.37 4.38
CA LYS A 387 47.74 -15.68 5.04
C LYS A 387 48.61 -16.80 4.44
N ALA A 388 49.03 -16.68 3.19
CA ALA A 388 50.00 -17.59 2.59
C ALA A 388 51.41 -17.49 3.22
N ASN A 389 51.74 -16.36 3.88
CA ASN A 389 53.03 -16.12 4.52
C ASN A 389 53.04 -16.31 6.05
N GLU A 390 51.87 -16.40 6.71
CA GLU A 390 51.76 -16.59 8.15
C GLU A 390 50.77 -17.72 8.49
N TRP A 391 51.26 -18.79 9.12
CA TRP A 391 50.45 -19.92 9.58
C TRP A 391 49.60 -19.53 10.81
N SER A 392 48.43 -18.94 10.56
CA SER A 392 47.49 -18.48 11.60
C SER A 392 46.25 -19.37 11.70
N THR A 393 46.15 -20.10 12.81
CA THR A 393 45.01 -20.96 13.18
C THR A 393 43.84 -20.14 13.77
N THR A 394 43.15 -19.37 12.92
CA THR A 394 41.85 -18.76 13.27
C THR A 394 40.78 -19.13 12.24
N ASN A 395 40.33 -20.38 12.30
CA ASN A 395 39.21 -20.86 11.49
C ASN A 395 37.87 -20.43 12.12
N THR A 396 37.54 -19.14 12.03
CA THR A 396 36.24 -18.62 12.44
C THR A 396 35.16 -19.20 11.54
N ARG A 397 34.44 -20.19 12.07
CA ARG A 397 33.31 -20.92 11.44
C ARG A 397 32.15 -20.01 10.95
N TYR A 398 32.19 -18.73 11.31
CA TYR A 398 31.14 -17.73 11.14
C TYR A 398 31.71 -16.56 10.33
N LYS A 399 31.06 -16.23 9.19
CA LYS A 399 31.56 -15.26 8.20
C LYS A 399 30.59 -14.09 8.00
N PRO A 400 31.09 -12.85 7.83
CA PRO A 400 30.27 -11.73 7.39
C PRO A 400 29.60 -11.97 6.04
N PHE A 401 28.49 -11.28 5.79
CA PHE A 401 27.62 -11.48 4.62
C PHE A 401 28.34 -11.46 3.26
N MET A 402 29.16 -10.44 2.99
CA MET A 402 29.90 -10.36 1.72
C MET A 402 30.96 -11.47 1.57
N SER A 403 31.61 -11.87 2.67
CA SER A 403 32.59 -12.96 2.65
C SER A 403 31.94 -14.31 2.36
N LEU A 404 30.70 -14.52 2.83
CA LEU A 404 29.89 -15.70 2.48
C LEU A 404 29.47 -15.68 1.00
N LEU A 405 29.00 -14.53 0.49
CA LEU A 405 28.65 -14.38 -0.93
C LEU A 405 29.83 -14.69 -1.87
N LEU A 406 31.03 -14.22 -1.54
CA LEU A 406 32.23 -14.44 -2.35
C LEU A 406 32.78 -15.87 -2.23
N GLU A 407 32.56 -16.57 -1.11
CA GLU A 407 32.84 -18.01 -0.99
C GLU A 407 31.88 -18.83 -1.85
N LEU A 408 30.58 -18.56 -1.75
CA LEU A 408 29.55 -19.21 -2.59
C LEU A 408 29.75 -18.94 -4.10
N LYS A 409 30.49 -17.88 -4.45
CA LYS A 409 30.98 -17.67 -5.82
C LYS A 409 32.09 -18.65 -6.20
N ASN A 410 33.09 -18.82 -5.34
CA ASN A 410 34.25 -19.68 -5.60
C ASN A 410 33.85 -21.16 -5.70
N ASP A 411 32.78 -21.55 -5.01
CA ASP A 411 32.16 -22.88 -5.09
C ASP A 411 31.13 -22.99 -6.25
N ASP A 412 31.17 -22.09 -7.24
CA ASP A 412 30.25 -21.97 -8.40
C ASP A 412 28.75 -22.05 -8.05
N THR A 413 28.39 -21.77 -6.79
CA THR A 413 27.02 -21.93 -6.26
C THR A 413 26.15 -20.70 -6.54
N LEU A 414 26.74 -19.49 -6.55
CA LEU A 414 26.11 -18.23 -6.93
C LEU A 414 26.86 -17.56 -8.09
N THR A 415 26.12 -17.04 -9.06
CA THR A 415 26.66 -16.25 -10.17
C THR A 415 26.98 -14.80 -9.75
N ASP A 416 27.85 -14.09 -10.49
CA ASP A 416 28.12 -12.66 -10.26
C ASP A 416 26.84 -11.81 -10.26
N LYS A 417 25.86 -12.16 -11.12
CA LYS A 417 24.57 -11.49 -11.17
C LYS A 417 23.80 -11.69 -9.86
N GLU A 418 23.69 -12.93 -9.38
CA GLU A 418 22.98 -13.24 -8.14
C GLU A 418 23.62 -12.56 -6.93
N ILE A 419 24.96 -12.51 -6.87
CA ILE A 419 25.70 -11.78 -5.83
C ILE A 419 25.34 -10.29 -5.85
N LYS A 420 25.34 -9.66 -7.03
CA LYS A 420 24.96 -8.24 -7.18
C LYS A 420 23.52 -7.98 -6.73
N GLU A 421 22.58 -8.84 -7.13
CA GLU A 421 21.16 -8.73 -6.75
C GLU A 421 20.93 -8.91 -5.23
N GLU A 422 21.71 -9.77 -4.56
CA GLU A 422 21.67 -9.91 -3.10
C GLU A 422 22.38 -8.77 -2.36
N VAL A 423 23.44 -8.19 -2.92
CA VAL A 423 24.10 -6.98 -2.38
C VAL A 423 23.15 -5.79 -2.44
N ASP A 424 22.51 -5.52 -3.58
CA ASP A 424 21.50 -4.46 -3.69
C ASP A 424 20.35 -4.64 -2.69
N THR A 425 19.84 -5.87 -2.61
CA THR A 425 18.77 -6.23 -1.66
C THR A 425 19.20 -5.99 -0.21
N ALA A 426 20.42 -6.38 0.16
CA ALA A 426 20.93 -6.27 1.51
C ALA A 426 21.16 -4.80 1.91
N ILE A 427 21.67 -3.95 1.01
CA ILE A 427 21.84 -2.51 1.26
C ILE A 427 20.49 -1.89 1.63
N VAL A 428 19.49 -2.01 0.76
CA VAL A 428 18.18 -1.37 0.97
C VAL A 428 17.47 -1.90 2.22
N ALA A 429 17.52 -3.21 2.47
CA ALA A 429 16.84 -3.80 3.60
C ALA A 429 17.53 -3.49 4.95
N GLY A 430 18.86 -3.37 4.97
CA GLY A 430 19.66 -3.40 6.20
C GLY A 430 19.71 -2.11 7.02
N PHE A 431 19.89 -0.95 6.37
CA PHE A 431 20.05 0.33 7.09
C PHE A 431 18.77 1.19 7.11
N ASP A 432 18.01 1.21 6.01
CA ASP A 432 16.91 2.18 5.86
C ASP A 432 15.71 1.83 6.73
N THR A 433 15.43 0.53 6.90
CA THR A 433 14.40 0.05 7.84
C THR A 433 14.79 0.31 9.29
N THR A 434 16.05 0.06 9.65
CA THR A 434 16.62 0.26 10.98
C THR A 434 16.57 1.73 11.39
N SER A 435 17.06 2.62 10.54
CA SER A 435 17.07 4.07 10.80
C SER A 435 15.66 4.67 10.92
N ASN A 436 14.71 4.29 10.08
CA ASN A 436 13.32 4.74 10.22
C ASN A 436 12.68 4.23 11.53
N CYS A 437 12.97 3.01 11.97
CA CYS A 437 12.52 2.51 13.26
C CYS A 437 13.12 3.29 14.44
N LEU A 438 14.43 3.59 14.39
CA LEU A 438 15.09 4.42 15.41
C LEU A 438 14.45 5.81 15.49
N THR A 439 14.14 6.43 14.34
CA THR A 439 13.44 7.72 14.29
C THR A 439 12.05 7.62 14.92
N CYS A 440 11.26 6.61 14.58
CA CYS A 440 9.94 6.38 15.19
C CYS A 440 10.02 6.10 16.70
N LEU A 441 11.04 5.37 17.15
CA LEU A 441 11.31 5.09 18.56
C LEU A 441 11.62 6.37 19.35
N LEU A 442 12.48 7.25 18.84
CA LEU A 442 12.76 8.53 19.50
C LEU A 442 11.54 9.44 19.57
N VAL A 443 10.75 9.50 18.50
CA VAL A 443 9.49 10.27 18.49
C VAL A 443 8.51 9.73 19.55
N LEU A 444 8.41 8.41 19.71
CA LEU A 444 7.58 7.81 20.75
C LEU A 444 8.15 8.07 22.16
N LEU A 445 9.45 7.85 22.39
CA LEU A 445 10.08 8.10 23.69
C LEU A 445 9.91 9.57 24.14
N GLY A 446 10.19 10.53 23.26
CA GLY A 446 9.94 11.96 23.52
C GLY A 446 8.46 12.35 23.63
N THR A 447 7.53 11.47 23.28
CA THR A 447 6.08 11.65 23.49
C THR A 447 5.59 11.03 24.81
N TYR A 448 6.30 10.02 25.34
CA TYR A 448 5.94 9.26 26.55
C TYR A 448 7.10 9.24 27.56
N PRO A 449 7.36 10.36 28.27
CA PRO A 449 8.50 10.48 29.19
C PRO A 449 8.52 9.41 30.30
N GLU A 450 7.35 8.95 30.75
CA GLU A 450 7.22 7.89 31.75
C GLU A 450 7.66 6.51 31.24
N VAL A 451 7.64 6.28 29.93
CA VAL A 451 8.23 5.09 29.30
C VAL A 451 9.73 5.28 29.13
N GLN A 452 10.17 6.49 28.75
CA GLN A 452 11.58 6.83 28.60
C GLN A 452 12.34 6.68 29.92
N GLU A 453 11.79 7.15 31.04
CA GLU A 453 12.41 7.05 32.37
C GLU A 453 12.59 5.59 32.80
N LYS A 454 11.54 4.76 32.72
CA LYS A 454 11.62 3.32 33.05
C LYS A 454 12.64 2.57 32.20
N MET A 455 12.75 2.94 30.92
CA MET A 455 13.75 2.36 30.03
C MET A 455 15.16 2.79 30.46
N TYR A 456 15.35 4.06 30.84
CA TYR A 456 16.61 4.55 31.42
C TYR A 456 16.98 3.85 32.74
N GLU A 457 16.02 3.68 33.66
CA GLU A 457 16.22 2.96 34.93
C GLU A 457 16.74 1.52 34.68
N GLU A 458 16.12 0.75 33.78
CA GLU A 458 16.60 -0.59 33.40
C GLU A 458 18.02 -0.54 32.81
N ILE A 459 18.27 0.41 31.91
CA ILE A 459 19.57 0.58 31.24
C ILE A 459 20.68 0.81 32.27
N VAL A 460 20.44 1.72 33.22
CA VAL A 460 21.41 2.05 34.29
C VAL A 460 21.57 0.88 35.26
N GLU A 461 20.52 0.12 35.59
CA GLU A 461 20.62 -1.08 36.43
C GLU A 461 21.44 -2.19 35.75
N VAL A 462 21.20 -2.43 34.46
CA VAL A 462 21.84 -3.52 33.71
C VAL A 462 23.29 -3.20 33.37
N LEU A 463 23.56 -1.97 32.93
CA LEU A 463 24.83 -1.56 32.35
C LEU A 463 25.65 -0.63 33.26
N GLY A 464 25.03 0.18 34.10
CA GLY A 464 25.70 1.31 34.74
C GLY A 464 26.00 2.44 33.73
N PRO A 465 26.79 3.46 34.12
CA PRO A 465 26.77 4.75 33.44
C PRO A 465 27.52 4.85 32.10
N ASP A 466 28.60 4.07 31.87
CA ASP A 466 29.50 4.31 30.71
C ASP A 466 30.20 3.07 30.14
N ARG A 467 29.80 1.84 30.49
CA ARG A 467 30.41 0.64 29.88
C ARG A 467 29.80 0.33 28.51
N ASP A 468 30.49 -0.50 27.74
CA ASP A 468 29.96 -1.07 26.50
C ASP A 468 29.05 -2.26 26.80
N ILE A 469 28.05 -2.52 25.92
CA ILE A 469 27.19 -3.70 26.07
C ILE A 469 27.96 -4.97 25.71
N GLU A 470 27.82 -6.00 26.54
CA GLU A 470 28.30 -7.35 26.29
C GLU A 470 27.17 -8.33 25.93
N LYS A 471 27.54 -9.53 25.47
CA LYS A 471 26.63 -10.53 24.88
C LYS A 471 25.47 -10.96 25.80
N ASP A 472 25.70 -10.95 27.11
CA ASP A 472 24.74 -11.45 28.10
C ASP A 472 23.84 -10.34 28.68
N ASP A 473 24.20 -9.08 28.55
CA ASP A 473 23.38 -7.94 28.97
C ASP A 473 22.09 -7.82 28.15
N ILE A 474 22.15 -8.20 26.87
CA ILE A 474 21.06 -7.99 25.91
C ILE A 474 19.82 -8.81 26.27
N LYS A 475 20.00 -9.91 27.01
CA LYS A 475 18.89 -10.72 27.57
C LYS A 475 18.30 -10.12 28.85
N ARG A 476 18.96 -9.13 29.46
CA ARG A 476 18.54 -8.43 30.69
C ARG A 476 17.79 -7.12 30.38
N LEU A 477 17.92 -6.59 29.17
CA LEU A 477 17.23 -5.39 28.65
C LEU A 477 15.78 -5.72 28.22
N VAL A 478 14.97 -6.23 29.15
CA VAL A 478 13.65 -6.82 28.90
C VAL A 478 12.59 -5.76 28.62
N TYR A 479 12.58 -4.68 29.40
CA TYR A 479 11.69 -3.52 29.21
C TYR A 479 12.07 -2.75 27.94
N THR A 480 13.37 -2.61 27.66
CA THR A 480 13.87 -2.04 26.40
C THR A 480 13.37 -2.83 25.18
N GLU A 481 13.44 -4.17 25.22
CA GLU A 481 12.87 -5.02 24.17
C GLU A 481 11.34 -4.86 24.06
N ALA A 482 10.66 -4.68 25.19
CA ALA A 482 9.21 -4.41 25.24
C ALA A 482 8.83 -3.05 24.61
N VAL A 483 9.62 -2.00 24.83
CA VAL A 483 9.47 -0.67 24.20
C VAL A 483 9.62 -0.78 22.68
N ILE A 484 10.65 -1.49 22.23
CA ILE A 484 10.91 -1.74 20.80
C ILE A 484 9.77 -2.50 20.13
N LYS A 485 9.27 -3.57 20.77
CA LYS A 485 8.12 -4.33 20.25
C LYS A 485 6.85 -3.49 20.19
N GLU A 486 6.58 -2.67 21.20
CA GLU A 486 5.42 -1.79 21.21
C GLU A 486 5.51 -0.68 20.17
N ALA A 487 6.70 -0.11 19.96
CA ALA A 487 6.93 0.87 18.90
C ALA A 487 6.68 0.28 17.51
N LEU A 488 7.21 -0.93 17.25
CA LEU A 488 6.97 -1.68 16.02
C LEU A 488 5.51 -2.15 15.85
N ARG A 489 4.74 -2.25 16.94
CA ARG A 489 3.29 -2.53 16.92
C ARG A 489 2.48 -1.28 16.55
N VAL A 490 2.80 -0.13 17.14
CA VAL A 490 2.07 1.12 16.90
C VAL A 490 2.47 1.73 15.54
N LEU A 491 3.75 1.67 15.18
CA LEU A 491 4.37 2.25 13.98
C LEU A 491 5.15 1.19 13.17
N PRO A 492 4.48 0.23 12.51
CA PRO A 492 5.17 -0.78 11.69
C PRO A 492 5.80 -0.17 10.44
N ILE A 493 7.14 -0.18 10.38
CA ILE A 493 7.95 0.38 9.27
C ILE A 493 7.65 -0.28 7.91
N GLY A 494 7.29 -1.57 7.93
CA GLY A 494 6.68 -2.24 6.78
C GLY A 494 5.16 -2.33 6.94
N PRO A 495 4.37 -1.29 6.55
CA PRO A 495 2.94 -1.22 6.85
C PRO A 495 2.07 -2.26 6.11
N ALA A 496 2.62 -2.99 5.14
CA ALA A 496 1.92 -4.04 4.41
C ALA A 496 2.88 -5.13 3.89
N LEU A 497 2.45 -6.39 3.94
CA LEU A 497 3.10 -7.52 3.26
C LEU A 497 2.26 -7.90 2.04
N LEU A 498 2.80 -7.68 0.85
CA LEU A 498 2.09 -7.91 -0.41
C LEU A 498 2.47 -9.30 -0.96
N ARG A 499 1.47 -10.11 -1.35
CA ARG A 499 1.63 -11.45 -1.93
C ARG A 499 0.68 -11.67 -3.10
N TYR A 500 1.02 -12.64 -3.93
CA TYR A 500 0.15 -13.23 -4.94
C TYR A 500 -0.29 -14.63 -4.50
N VAL A 501 -1.53 -14.98 -4.82
CA VAL A 501 -2.19 -16.22 -4.41
C VAL A 501 -2.11 -17.23 -5.56
N ASP A 502 -1.15 -18.15 -5.46
CA ASP A 502 -0.81 -19.15 -6.48
C ASP A 502 -1.79 -20.34 -6.57
N ARG A 503 -2.64 -20.50 -5.55
CA ARG A 503 -3.64 -21.57 -5.41
C ARG A 503 -4.71 -21.13 -4.42
N ASP A 504 -5.87 -21.79 -4.42
CA ASP A 504 -6.90 -21.52 -3.42
C ASP A 504 -6.36 -21.72 -1.99
N VAL A 505 -6.48 -20.68 -1.15
CA VAL A 505 -6.08 -20.69 0.27
C VAL A 505 -7.31 -20.61 1.14
N LYS A 506 -7.46 -21.59 2.03
CA LYS A 506 -8.54 -21.64 3.01
C LYS A 506 -8.20 -20.74 4.19
N LEU A 507 -8.95 -19.65 4.34
CA LEU A 507 -9.00 -18.82 5.54
C LEU A 507 -10.08 -19.32 6.50
N LYS A 508 -10.11 -18.76 7.71
CA LYS A 508 -11.07 -19.05 8.79
C LYS A 508 -12.52 -19.03 8.30
N ASN A 509 -12.93 -17.93 7.67
CA ASN A 509 -14.31 -17.72 7.19
C ASN A 509 -14.45 -17.70 5.66
N TYR A 510 -13.35 -17.65 4.92
CA TYR A 510 -13.31 -17.41 3.48
C TYR A 510 -12.39 -18.40 2.75
N THR A 511 -12.44 -18.43 1.43
CA THR A 511 -11.42 -19.10 0.60
C THR A 511 -10.93 -18.09 -0.42
N MET A 512 -9.70 -17.61 -0.22
CA MET A 512 -9.01 -16.81 -1.22
C MET A 512 -8.79 -17.67 -2.44
N ARG A 513 -9.11 -17.16 -3.63
CA ARG A 513 -8.94 -17.90 -4.87
C ARG A 513 -7.53 -17.72 -5.42
N ALA A 514 -7.07 -18.73 -6.16
CA ALA A 514 -5.95 -18.56 -7.07
C ALA A 514 -6.12 -17.29 -7.93
N ASP A 515 -5.00 -16.72 -8.36
CA ASP A 515 -4.91 -15.47 -9.13
C ASP A 515 -5.32 -14.18 -8.40
N SER A 516 -5.65 -14.27 -7.11
CA SER A 516 -5.90 -13.07 -6.28
C SER A 516 -4.59 -12.38 -5.87
N GLN A 517 -4.66 -11.07 -5.69
CA GLN A 517 -3.65 -10.29 -4.97
C GLN A 517 -4.06 -10.17 -3.49
N VAL A 518 -3.10 -10.19 -2.57
CA VAL A 518 -3.38 -10.07 -1.13
C VAL A 518 -2.41 -9.13 -0.42
N VAL A 519 -2.97 -8.32 0.45
CA VAL A 519 -2.32 -7.30 1.27
C VAL A 519 -2.52 -7.70 2.73
N ILE A 520 -1.51 -8.27 3.37
CA ILE A 520 -1.52 -8.43 4.83
C ILE A 520 -1.20 -7.04 5.41
N LEU A 521 -2.17 -6.38 6.03
CA LEU A 521 -2.01 -5.01 6.52
C LEU A 521 -1.40 -5.00 7.90
N ALA A 522 -0.16 -4.52 7.98
CA ALA A 522 0.63 -4.55 9.20
C ALA A 522 0.05 -3.65 10.31
N ARG A 523 -0.64 -2.57 9.92
CA ARG A 523 -1.34 -1.74 10.91
C ARG A 523 -2.61 -2.39 11.46
N GLY A 524 -3.22 -3.32 10.73
CA GLY A 524 -4.52 -3.90 11.08
C GLY A 524 -4.44 -4.96 12.17
N THR A 525 -3.56 -5.96 12.01
CA THR A 525 -3.42 -7.03 13.02
C THR A 525 -2.78 -6.54 14.31
N HIS A 526 -1.84 -5.60 14.22
CA HIS A 526 -1.27 -4.90 15.39
C HIS A 526 -2.29 -4.10 16.19
N ARG A 527 -3.48 -3.87 15.61
CA ARG A 527 -4.66 -3.25 16.24
C ARG A 527 -5.79 -4.25 16.53
N SER A 528 -5.50 -5.55 16.44
CA SER A 528 -6.45 -6.60 16.84
C SER A 528 -6.68 -6.56 18.36
N PRO A 529 -7.93 -6.77 18.84
CA PRO A 529 -8.24 -6.90 20.28
C PRO A 529 -7.46 -7.99 21.01
N ILE A 530 -6.77 -8.87 20.29
CA ILE A 530 -5.83 -9.88 20.82
C ILE A 530 -4.70 -9.26 21.67
N PHE A 531 -4.41 -7.97 21.47
CA PHE A 531 -3.45 -7.21 22.26
C PHE A 531 -4.07 -6.58 23.54
N GLY A 532 -5.39 -6.65 23.72
CA GLY A 532 -6.14 -6.04 24.83
C GLY A 532 -7.03 -4.87 24.41
N ASP A 533 -7.94 -4.45 25.28
CA ASP A 533 -8.90 -3.37 25.00
C ASP A 533 -8.22 -2.00 24.81
N ASP A 534 -7.03 -1.81 25.39
CA ASP A 534 -6.19 -0.63 25.31
C ASP A 534 -5.23 -0.64 24.10
N VAL A 535 -5.53 -1.41 23.04
CA VAL A 535 -4.64 -1.62 21.88
C VAL A 535 -4.24 -0.33 21.14
N GLU A 536 -5.01 0.75 21.24
CA GLU A 536 -4.66 2.05 20.66
C GLU A 536 -3.62 2.84 21.49
N ALA A 537 -3.40 2.46 22.75
CA ALA A 537 -2.38 3.06 23.62
C ALA A 537 -1.00 2.44 23.36
N PHE A 538 0.05 3.27 23.50
CA PHE A 538 1.44 2.81 23.55
C PHE A 538 1.75 2.34 24.98
N ARG A 539 1.82 1.03 25.20
CA ARG A 539 2.06 0.44 26.54
C ARG A 539 3.06 -0.73 26.46
N PRO A 540 4.37 -0.48 26.67
CA PRO A 540 5.40 -1.53 26.64
C PRO A 540 5.13 -2.71 27.58
N GLU A 541 4.56 -2.46 28.77
CA GLU A 541 4.27 -3.49 29.77
C GLU A 541 3.36 -4.62 29.26
N ARG A 542 2.66 -4.39 28.15
CA ARG A 542 1.90 -5.41 27.43
C ARG A 542 2.77 -6.61 27.02
N TRP A 543 4.05 -6.40 26.70
CA TRP A 543 4.99 -7.45 26.30
C TRP A 543 5.64 -8.19 27.48
N LEU A 544 5.41 -7.72 28.70
CA LEU A 544 5.80 -8.43 29.93
C LEU A 544 4.74 -9.44 30.36
N ASP A 545 3.52 -9.35 29.81
CA ASP A 545 2.45 -10.30 30.06
C ASP A 545 2.71 -11.62 29.30
N PRO A 546 2.81 -12.77 29.99
CA PRO A 546 3.01 -14.07 29.34
C PRO A 546 1.86 -14.44 28.37
N SER A 547 0.63 -13.97 28.63
CA SER A 547 -0.52 -14.24 27.78
C SER A 547 -0.42 -13.53 26.42
N VAL A 548 -0.03 -12.25 26.42
CA VAL A 548 0.27 -11.52 25.17
C VAL A 548 1.53 -12.07 24.51
N THR A 549 2.53 -12.50 25.26
CA THR A 549 3.74 -13.11 24.68
C THR A 549 3.41 -14.42 23.93
N ALA A 550 2.58 -15.28 24.51
CA ALA A 550 2.19 -16.55 23.90
C ALA A 550 1.30 -16.38 22.65
N VAL A 551 0.33 -15.45 22.72
CA VAL A 551 -0.69 -15.28 21.65
C VAL A 551 -0.23 -14.24 20.61
N GLY A 552 0.41 -13.17 21.06
CA GLY A 552 0.93 -12.07 20.25
C GLY A 552 2.06 -12.47 19.31
N ASN A 553 2.82 -13.54 19.57
CA ASN A 553 3.85 -14.03 18.64
C ASN A 553 3.31 -14.40 17.24
N ASN A 554 2.02 -14.74 17.12
CA ASN A 554 1.37 -14.97 15.82
C ASN A 554 0.71 -13.71 15.22
N ALA A 555 0.41 -12.71 16.05
CA ALA A 555 -0.24 -11.45 15.66
C ALA A 555 0.75 -10.29 15.44
N PHE A 556 1.96 -10.40 15.96
CA PHE A 556 3.05 -9.43 15.87
C PHE A 556 3.99 -9.75 14.70
N TYR A 557 4.52 -8.71 14.07
CA TYR A 557 5.32 -8.83 12.85
C TYR A 557 6.09 -7.56 12.52
N GLY A 558 6.68 -6.89 13.51
CA GLY A 558 7.66 -5.82 13.24
C GLY A 558 8.70 -6.18 12.17
N PHE A 559 8.90 -7.49 11.94
CA PHE A 559 9.81 -8.07 10.96
C PHE A 559 9.16 -9.10 10.00
N SER A 560 7.89 -8.89 9.60
CA SER A 560 7.10 -9.81 8.74
C SER A 560 6.76 -11.17 9.41
N LEU A 561 5.85 -11.94 8.80
CA LEU A 561 5.38 -13.24 9.29
C LEU A 561 5.88 -14.43 8.45
N GLY A 562 5.87 -15.60 9.09
CA GLY A 562 5.96 -16.91 8.45
C GLY A 562 7.29 -17.17 7.74
N LYS A 563 7.26 -18.07 6.75
CA LYS A 563 8.45 -18.47 5.96
C LYS A 563 9.24 -17.27 5.39
N ARG A 564 8.56 -16.15 5.08
CA ARG A 564 9.17 -14.92 4.55
C ARG A 564 9.29 -13.78 5.58
N SER A 565 9.52 -14.11 6.85
CA SER A 565 10.00 -13.17 7.86
C SER A 565 11.37 -12.57 7.49
N CYS A 566 11.75 -11.45 8.11
CA CYS A 566 13.08 -10.88 7.94
C CYS A 566 14.18 -11.89 8.31
N ILE A 567 15.23 -11.98 7.48
CA ILE A 567 16.42 -12.81 7.78
C ILE A 567 17.31 -12.17 8.85
N VAL A 568 17.12 -10.87 9.09
CA VAL A 568 17.95 -10.01 9.95
C VAL A 568 17.25 -9.75 11.31
N PHE A 569 16.16 -10.47 11.63
CA PHE A 569 15.31 -10.28 12.83
C PHE A 569 16.11 -10.13 14.12
N ASP A 570 16.96 -11.12 14.43
CA ASP A 570 17.75 -11.10 15.66
C ASP A 570 18.64 -9.86 15.68
N VAL A 571 19.44 -9.65 14.62
CA VAL A 571 20.42 -8.55 14.49
C VAL A 571 19.82 -7.17 14.76
N ILE A 572 18.59 -6.93 14.32
CA ILE A 572 17.99 -5.61 14.43
C ILE A 572 17.52 -5.36 15.89
N ASN A 573 17.07 -6.39 16.61
CA ASN A 573 16.85 -6.28 18.06
C ASN A 573 18.17 -5.98 18.81
N TYR A 574 19.30 -6.59 18.42
CA TYR A 574 20.63 -6.24 18.96
C TYR A 574 20.97 -4.75 18.71
N LEU A 575 20.73 -4.25 17.49
CA LEU A 575 21.03 -2.87 17.09
C LEU A 575 20.21 -1.81 17.83
N TYR A 576 18.90 -2.04 18.01
CA TYR A 576 18.04 -1.07 18.70
C TYR A 576 18.40 -0.90 20.17
N ASN A 577 18.74 -1.99 20.88
CA ASN A 577 19.20 -1.93 22.26
C ASN A 577 20.53 -1.16 22.43
N LEU A 578 21.33 -1.01 21.37
CA LEU A 578 22.66 -0.39 21.41
C LEU A 578 22.66 1.12 21.22
N ILE A 579 21.77 1.64 20.38
CA ILE A 579 21.83 3.04 19.94
C ILE A 579 21.25 4.01 20.99
N PHE A 580 20.32 3.56 21.84
CA PHE A 580 19.61 4.47 22.76
C PHE A 580 20.25 4.72 24.12
N LEU A 581 21.25 3.95 24.52
CA LEU A 581 21.81 3.96 25.87
C LEU A 581 22.59 5.21 26.26
N ARG A 582 22.79 6.13 25.32
CA ARG A 582 23.70 7.28 25.44
C ARG A 582 23.16 8.56 24.79
N ILE A 583 21.91 8.57 24.31
CA ILE A 583 21.25 9.74 23.68
C ILE A 583 20.47 10.56 24.75
N GLN A 584 20.71 10.27 26.04
CA GLN A 584 20.26 11.04 27.19
C GLN A 584 21.49 11.62 27.90
#